data_AF-A0A0G0T6N1-F1
#
_entry.id   AF-A0A0G0T6N1-F1
#
_cell.length_a   1.000
_cell.length_b   1.000
_cell.length_c   1.000
_cell.angle_alpha   90.00
_cell.angle_beta   90.00
_cell.angle_gamma   90.00
#
_symmetry.space_group_name_H-M   'P 1'
#
loop_
_entity.id
_entity.type
_entity.pdbx_description
1 polymer ?
#
loop_
_entity_poly.entity_id
_entity_poly.type
_entity_poly.pdbx_seq_one_letter_code
_entity_poly.pdbx_strand_id
1 'polypeptide(L)'
;MALKEATKKLIQKHIPGFDFSRERSVPEMRSVVKVANELAKKKLIAKKLEDLDSRGVRPGVIMENSAGERETVSSISSDGHIVFVGRRGGFHPAGWQVVK
;
A
#
# COMPACT_ATOMS: atom_id res chain seq x y z
N MET A 1 12.70 -1.73 27.98
CA MET A 1 12.27 -2.46 26.76
C MET A 1 13.03 -1.87 25.58
N ALA A 2 13.98 -2.59 24.98
CA ALA A 2 14.75 -2.07 23.86
C ALA A 2 13.95 -2.21 22.55
N LEU A 3 13.88 -1.15 21.74
CA LEU A 3 13.30 -1.19 20.39
C LEU A 3 14.13 -2.10 19.49
N LYS A 4 13.48 -2.99 18.75
CA LYS A 4 14.11 -3.82 17.72
C LYS A 4 14.78 -2.93 16.67
N GLU A 5 15.93 -3.35 16.13
CA GLU A 5 16.67 -2.60 15.11
C GLU A 5 15.82 -2.29 13.86
N ALA A 6 14.97 -3.24 13.44
CA ALA A 6 14.05 -3.05 12.33
C ALA A 6 13.11 -1.86 12.55
N THR A 7 12.63 -1.66 13.78
CA THR A 7 11.74 -0.54 14.12
C THR A 7 12.49 0.79 14.13
N LYS A 8 13.74 0.81 14.60
CA LYS A 8 14.59 2.02 14.52
C LYS A 8 14.84 2.43 13.07
N LYS A 9 15.19 1.47 12.19
CA LYS A 9 15.38 1.71 10.75
C LYS A 9 14.09 2.23 10.08
N LEU A 10 12.93 1.68 10.43
CA LEU A 10 11.63 2.15 9.91
C LEU A 10 11.39 3.61 10.30
N ILE A 11 11.57 3.94 11.57
CA ILE A 11 11.38 5.32 12.07
C ILE A 11 12.37 6.27 11.37
N GLN A 12 13.66 5.94 11.27
CA GLN A 12 14.64 6.78 10.57
C GLN A 12 14.26 7.04 9.11
N LYS A 13 13.76 6.01 8.42
CA LYS A 13 13.34 6.11 7.01
C LYS A 13 12.12 7.00 6.80
N HIS A 14 11.17 7.00 7.73
CA HIS A 14 9.89 7.69 7.56
C HIS A 14 9.77 8.98 8.38
N ILE A 15 10.63 9.18 9.38
CA ILE A 15 10.72 10.34 10.26
C ILE A 15 12.21 10.75 10.31
N PRO A 16 12.75 11.37 9.25
CA PRO A 16 14.13 11.80 9.22
C PRO A 16 14.39 12.84 10.32
N GLY A 17 15.56 12.76 10.97
CA GLY A 17 15.89 13.60 12.13
C GLY A 17 15.32 13.10 13.46
N PHE A 18 14.67 11.92 13.49
CA PHE A 18 14.25 11.33 14.76
C PHE A 18 15.45 10.95 15.64
N ASP A 19 15.57 11.65 16.77
CA ASP A 19 16.62 11.41 17.76
C ASP A 19 16.24 10.27 18.71
N PHE A 20 17.00 9.17 18.66
CA PHE A 20 16.88 8.02 19.56
C PHE A 20 17.71 8.13 20.84
N SER A 21 18.60 9.13 20.93
CA SER A 21 19.44 9.36 22.10
C SER A 21 18.66 10.08 23.23
N ARG A 22 17.64 10.85 22.86
CA ARG A 22 16.73 11.48 23.82
C ARG A 22 15.87 10.43 24.52
N GLU A 23 15.89 10.46 25.84
CA GLU A 23 15.01 9.64 26.68
C GLU A 23 13.55 10.01 26.43
N ARG A 24 12.69 9.01 26.23
CA ARG A 24 11.26 9.18 25.94
C ARG A 24 10.46 8.16 26.72
N SER A 25 9.24 8.54 27.05
CA SER A 25 8.31 7.61 27.67
C SER A 25 7.89 6.50 26.69
N VAL A 26 7.50 5.34 27.24
CA VAL A 26 6.99 4.20 26.46
C VAL A 26 5.78 4.58 25.58
N PRO A 27 4.78 5.37 26.06
CA PRO A 27 3.67 5.83 25.23
C PRO A 27 4.09 6.69 24.04
N GLU A 28 5.03 7.61 24.23
CA GLU A 28 5.55 8.45 23.15
C GLU A 28 6.24 7.60 22.08
N MET A 29 7.08 6.65 22.48
CA MET A 29 7.72 5.74 21.52
C MET A 29 6.71 4.90 20.75
N ARG A 30 5.64 4.42 21.39
CA ARG A 30 4.55 3.71 20.68
C ARG A 30 3.86 4.60 19.65
N SER A 31 3.62 5.87 19.97
CA SER A 31 3.02 6.82 19.04
C SER A 31 3.89 7.03 17.80
N VAL A 32 5.20 7.22 18.00
CA VAL A 32 6.18 7.36 16.90
C VAL A 32 6.17 6.13 16.00
N VAL A 33 6.19 4.93 16.59
CA VAL A 33 6.14 3.68 15.82
C VAL A 33 4.84 3.60 15.02
N LYS A 34 3.70 4.01 15.58
CA LYS A 34 2.42 4.04 14.88
C LYS A 34 2.49 4.98 13.67
N VAL A 35 2.97 6.20 13.86
CA VAL A 35 3.12 7.20 12.77
C VAL A 35 4.04 6.68 11.66
N ALA A 36 5.20 6.11 12.02
CA ALA A 36 6.12 5.56 11.03
C ALA A 36 5.48 4.42 10.20
N ASN A 37 4.70 3.55 10.85
CA ASN A 37 3.97 2.49 10.16
C ASN A 37 2.87 3.05 9.23
N GLU A 38 2.13 4.06 9.67
CA GLU A 38 1.11 4.70 8.84
C GLU A 38 1.71 5.38 7.61
N LEU A 39 2.84 6.08 7.77
CA LEU A 39 3.57 6.68 6.66
C LEU A 39 4.11 5.63 5.68
N ALA A 40 4.61 4.50 6.19
CA ALA A 40 5.05 3.39 5.34
C ALA A 40 3.88 2.81 4.52
N LYS A 41 2.73 2.58 5.15
CA LYS A 41 1.51 2.11 4.47
C LYS A 41 1.04 3.09 3.40
N LYS A 42 0.99 4.39 3.70
CA LYS A 42 0.59 5.42 2.73
C LYS A 42 1.50 5.45 1.51
N LYS A 43 2.83 5.39 1.70
CA LYS A 43 3.78 5.31 0.58
C LYS A 43 3.59 4.05 -0.27
N LEU A 44 3.33 2.91 0.37
CA LEU A 44 3.07 1.65 -0.34
C LEU A 44 1.79 1.75 -1.20
N ILE A 45 0.72 2.30 -0.63
CA ILE A 45 -0.55 2.51 -1.34
C ILE A 45 -0.35 3.47 -2.52
N ALA A 46 0.33 4.60 -2.31
CA ALA A 46 0.62 5.55 -3.39
C ALA A 46 1.37 4.89 -4.55
N LYS A 47 2.41 4.09 -4.23
CA LYS A 47 3.15 3.32 -5.24
C LYS A 47 2.27 2.30 -5.96
N LYS A 48 1.34 1.64 -5.27
CA LYS A 48 0.38 0.72 -5.91
C LYS A 48 -0.54 1.44 -6.87
N LEU A 49 -1.07 2.60 -6.49
CA LEU A 49 -1.94 3.39 -7.36
C LEU A 49 -1.19 3.92 -8.59
N GLU A 50 0.06 4.35 -8.42
CA GLU A 50 0.94 4.75 -9.51
C GLU A 50 1.25 3.58 -10.47
N ASP A 51 1.54 2.38 -9.94
CA ASP A 51 1.73 1.17 -10.73
C ASP A 51 0.48 0.84 -11.55
N LEU A 52 -0.69 0.89 -10.92
CA LEU A 52 -1.98 0.67 -11.58
C LEU A 52 -2.22 1.66 -12.72
N ASP A 53 -1.98 2.95 -12.49
CA ASP A 53 -2.14 3.97 -13.53
C ASP A 53 -1.14 3.78 -14.67
N SER A 54 0.12 3.45 -14.36
CA SER A 54 1.16 3.18 -15.37
C SER A 54 0.85 1.96 -16.24
N ARG A 55 0.14 0.97 -15.68
CA ARG A 55 -0.35 -0.22 -16.38
C ARG A 55 -1.63 0.05 -17.17
N GLY A 56 -2.17 1.27 -17.10
CA GLY A 56 -3.41 1.66 -17.76
C GLY A 56 -4.67 1.08 -17.11
N VAL A 57 -4.58 0.60 -15.86
CA VAL A 57 -5.74 0.08 -15.14
C VAL A 57 -6.64 1.25 -14.74
N ARG A 58 -7.84 1.31 -15.30
CA ARG A 58 -8.82 2.36 -15.04
C ARG A 58 -10.24 1.79 -15.10
N PRO A 59 -11.24 2.44 -14.47
CA PRO A 59 -12.65 2.07 -14.66
C PRO A 59 -13.00 1.93 -16.14
N GLY A 60 -13.70 0.86 -16.50
CA GLY A 60 -14.09 0.52 -17.88
C GLY A 60 -13.08 -0.33 -18.65
N VAL A 61 -11.85 -0.51 -18.15
CA VAL A 61 -10.84 -1.37 -18.79
C VAL A 61 -11.14 -2.84 -18.51
N ILE A 62 -10.94 -3.71 -19.50
CA ILE A 62 -11.02 -5.16 -19.34
C ILE A 62 -9.64 -5.68 -18.94
N MET A 63 -9.62 -6.47 -17.87
CA MET A 63 -8.43 -7.18 -17.44
C MET A 63 -8.63 -8.69 -17.52
N GLU A 64 -7.56 -9.42 -17.83
CA GLU A 64 -7.53 -10.87 -17.88
C GLU A 64 -6.58 -11.42 -16.81
N ASN A 65 -6.92 -12.53 -16.17
CA ASN A 65 -6.02 -13.21 -15.25
C ASN A 65 -5.29 -14.39 -15.93
N SER A 66 -4.38 -15.03 -15.22
CA SER A 66 -3.62 -16.18 -15.74
C SER A 66 -4.48 -17.42 -16.04
N ALA A 67 -5.72 -17.47 -15.57
CA ALA A 67 -6.69 -18.52 -15.91
C ALA A 67 -7.52 -18.19 -17.17
N GLY A 68 -7.28 -17.04 -17.81
CA GLY A 68 -8.04 -16.58 -18.98
C GLY A 68 -9.38 -15.91 -18.65
N GLU A 69 -9.67 -15.65 -17.38
CA GLU A 69 -10.91 -14.97 -16.98
C GLU A 69 -10.80 -13.48 -17.27
N ARG A 70 -11.81 -12.92 -17.94
CA ARG A 70 -11.87 -11.48 -18.28
C ARG A 70 -12.89 -10.76 -17.43
N GLU A 71 -12.48 -9.65 -16.84
CA GLU A 71 -13.33 -8.85 -15.96
C GLU A 71 -13.15 -7.36 -16.25
N THR A 72 -14.26 -6.62 -16.25
CA THR A 72 -14.24 -5.16 -16.42
C THR A 72 -14.02 -4.48 -15.07
N VAL A 73 -13.04 -3.58 -15.01
CA VAL A 73 -12.78 -2.77 -13.83
C VAL A 73 -13.94 -1.80 -13.62
N SER A 74 -14.57 -1.89 -12.45
CA SER A 74 -15.59 -0.95 -11.98
C SER A 74 -14.96 0.27 -11.32
N SER A 75 -14.02 0.04 -10.39
CA SER A 75 -13.34 1.11 -9.66
C SER A 75 -11.99 0.63 -9.12
N ILE A 76 -11.17 1.56 -8.65
CA ILE A 76 -9.94 1.28 -7.91
C ILE A 76 -10.12 1.84 -6.50
N SER A 77 -9.96 0.99 -5.50
CA SER A 77 -10.09 1.38 -4.10
C SER A 77 -8.91 2.26 -3.66
N SER A 78 -9.12 3.04 -2.61
CA SER A 78 -8.11 3.95 -2.07
C SER A 78 -6.84 3.27 -1.55
N ASP A 79 -6.87 1.95 -1.33
CA ASP A 79 -5.74 1.13 -0.89
C ASP A 79 -5.05 0.36 -2.05
N GLY A 80 -5.48 0.60 -3.30
CA GLY A 80 -4.86 0.06 -4.51
C GLY A 80 -5.34 -1.35 -4.89
N HIS A 81 -6.56 -1.73 -4.50
CA HIS A 81 -7.23 -2.93 -5.02
C HIS A 81 -8.16 -2.56 -6.18
N ILE A 82 -8.37 -3.53 -7.06
CA ILE A 82 -9.24 -3.39 -8.23
C ILE A 82 -10.61 -3.98 -7.87
N VAL A 83 -11.67 -3.24 -8.10
CA VAL A 83 -13.05 -3.72 -7.98
C VAL A 83 -13.58 -3.99 -9.37
N PHE A 84 -14.11 -5.18 -9.62
CA PHE A 84 -14.68 -5.55 -10.92
C PHE A 84 -16.21 -5.41 -10.91
N VAL A 85 -16.81 -5.19 -12.09
CA VAL A 85 -18.27 -5.00 -12.23
C VAL A 85 -19.06 -6.25 -11.78
N GLY A 86 -18.56 -7.46 -12.06
CA GLY A 86 -19.23 -8.73 -11.76
C GLY A 86 -18.79 -9.42 -10.47
N ARG A 87 -17.80 -8.87 -9.74
CA ARG A 87 -17.23 -9.53 -8.55
C ARG A 87 -17.42 -8.70 -7.29
N ARG A 88 -17.69 -9.40 -6.18
CA ARG A 88 -17.72 -8.79 -4.85
C ARG A 88 -16.31 -8.75 -4.27
N GLY A 89 -15.92 -7.58 -3.77
CA GLY A 89 -14.64 -7.36 -3.09
C GLY A 89 -13.59 -6.64 -3.95
N GLY A 90 -12.50 -6.25 -3.30
CA GLY A 90 -11.31 -5.68 -3.94
C GLY A 90 -10.28 -6.77 -4.21
N PHE A 91 -9.74 -6.81 -5.43
CA PHE A 91 -8.80 -7.81 -5.90
C PHE A 91 -7.39 -7.23 -6.03
N HIS A 92 -6.39 -8.05 -5.71
CA HIS A 92 -5.00 -7.63 -5.83
C HIS A 92 -4.60 -7.55 -7.31
N PRO A 93 -3.95 -6.46 -7.75
CA PRO A 93 -3.69 -6.23 -9.18
C PRO A 93 -2.59 -7.10 -9.79
N ALA A 94 -1.82 -7.82 -8.97
CA ALA A 94 -0.67 -8.62 -9.44
C ALA A 94 -1.08 -9.81 -10.34
N GLY A 95 -2.32 -10.29 -10.24
CA GLY A 95 -2.81 -11.45 -11.01
C GLY A 95 -3.60 -11.10 -12.26
N TRP A 96 -3.66 -9.82 -12.63
CA TRP A 96 -4.52 -9.31 -13.70
C TRP A 96 -3.71 -8.46 -14.68
N GLN A 97 -3.94 -8.61 -15.98
CA GLN A 97 -3.29 -7.82 -17.03
C GLN A 97 -4.34 -7.10 -17.86
N VAL A 98 -4.06 -5.86 -18.27
CA VAL A 98 -4.95 -5.14 -19.19
C VAL A 98 -4.91 -5.81 -20.55
N VAL A 99 -6.09 -6.13 -21.10
CA VAL A 99 -6.22 -6.64 -22.46
C VAL A 99 -6.51 -5.44 -23.37
N LYS A 100 -5.68 -5.25 -24.40
CA LYS A 100 -5.88 -4.23 -25.44
C LYS A 100 -6.72 -4.77 -26.58
#